data_AF-A0A6N6KV59-F1
#
_entry.id   AF-A0A6N6KV59-F1
#
_cell.length_a   1.000
_cell.length_b   1.000
_cell.length_c   1.000
_cell.angle_alpha   90.00
_cell.angle_beta   90.00
_cell.angle_gamma   90.00
#
_symmetry.space_group_name_H-M   'P 1'
#
loop_
_entity.id
_entity.type
_entity.pdbx_description
1 polymer ?
#
loop_
_entity_poly.entity_id
_entity_poly.type
_entity_poly.pdbx_seq_one_letter_code
_entity_poly.pdbx_strand_id
1 'polypeptide(L)'
;MPQSIQIFVDKSPGDGGGSYDFPPELILFGDKQLIISNPQSEWFTFKPLTKALSREETCKLLNTIDQVGYFDYDYTTYRPPFEGSQYTHIAVDSWRSNTSWNQALERFVWDFDLDEWLWPSPPPVVLPAIADTYKLLASFSPIGLEPYQPEKLILWLQTPYGEINSQAWPINTMSLDQLVQIRREQHPEVEEFIEGIPIIDSYPIIIEGDFVTDWLAKEIKNGIYSQGNLTYEVLVRPLWPFEALNEHGNTFIDETIIPTPTEAIQCKVSDGVLPIP
;
A
#
# COMPACT_ATOMS: atom_id res chain seq x y z
N MET A 1 1.00 -22.51 -15.45
CA MET A 1 0.47 -22.45 -14.08
C MET A 1 1.15 -21.29 -13.41
N PRO A 2 0.41 -20.36 -12.81
CA PRO A 2 1.00 -19.23 -12.09
C PRO A 2 1.94 -19.76 -11.02
N GLN A 3 3.10 -19.13 -10.94
CA GLN A 3 4.22 -19.63 -10.15
C GLN A 3 4.16 -19.11 -8.72
N SER A 4 3.46 -18.00 -8.46
CA SER A 4 3.36 -17.32 -7.17
C SER A 4 1.92 -17.22 -6.66
N ILE A 5 1.79 -17.07 -5.34
CA ILE A 5 0.57 -16.55 -4.73
C ILE A 5 0.78 -15.07 -4.50
N GLN A 6 -0.07 -14.24 -5.08
CA GLN A 6 -0.11 -12.82 -4.77
C GLN A 6 -1.54 -12.45 -4.44
N ILE A 7 -1.80 -12.09 -3.19
CA ILE A 7 -3.05 -11.44 -2.80
C ILE A 7 -2.71 -10.00 -2.48
N PHE A 8 -3.45 -9.08 -3.05
CA PHE A 8 -3.20 -7.66 -2.94
C PHE A 8 -4.50 -6.91 -2.75
N VAL A 9 -4.54 -6.05 -1.74
CA VAL A 9 -5.60 -5.07 -1.54
C VAL A 9 -4.96 -3.72 -1.35
N ASP A 10 -5.15 -2.79 -2.28
CA ASP A 10 -4.71 -1.40 -2.11
C ASP A 10 -5.84 -0.41 -2.31
N LYS A 11 -5.49 0.85 -2.09
CA LYS A 11 -6.36 1.97 -2.39
C LYS A 11 -5.62 3.06 -3.14
N SER A 12 -6.23 3.60 -4.20
CA SER A 12 -5.72 4.77 -4.91
C SER A 12 -6.49 6.04 -4.49
N PRO A 13 -5.86 7.23 -4.53
CA PRO A 13 -6.58 8.48 -4.28
C PRO A 13 -7.72 8.68 -5.29
N GLY A 14 -8.81 9.32 -4.84
CA GLY A 14 -9.86 9.83 -5.73
C GLY A 14 -9.51 11.20 -6.32
N ASP A 15 -10.49 11.83 -6.98
CA ASP A 15 -10.36 13.16 -7.56
C ASP A 15 -10.04 14.19 -6.47
N GLY A 16 -8.78 14.65 -6.46
CA GLY A 16 -8.27 15.61 -5.48
C GLY A 16 -7.43 15.01 -4.34
N GLY A 17 -7.23 13.69 -4.31
CA GLY A 17 -6.22 13.08 -3.45
C GLY A 17 -4.80 13.35 -3.97
N GLY A 18 -3.88 13.67 -3.06
CA GLY A 18 -2.46 13.82 -3.41
C GLY A 18 -1.88 12.52 -3.98
N SER A 19 -0.88 12.63 -4.84
CA SER A 19 -0.17 11.52 -5.51
C SER A 19 0.73 10.70 -4.57
N TYR A 20 0.37 10.61 -3.28
CA TYR A 20 1.10 9.78 -2.33
C TYR A 20 0.59 8.34 -2.44
N ASP A 21 1.48 7.42 -2.76
CA ASP A 21 1.13 6.01 -2.79
C ASP A 21 0.84 5.51 -1.39
N PHE A 22 -0.42 5.12 -1.17
CA PHE A 22 -0.81 4.40 0.02
C PHE A 22 -0.18 3.02 0.00
N PRO A 23 0.43 2.57 1.12
CA PRO A 23 0.81 1.18 1.20
C PRO A 23 -0.47 0.35 1.09
N PRO A 24 -0.43 -0.78 0.38
CA PRO A 24 -1.58 -1.65 0.33
C PRO A 24 -2.04 -2.03 1.75
N GLU A 25 -3.32 -2.36 1.88
CA GLU A 25 -3.90 -2.80 3.16
C GLU A 25 -3.42 -4.20 3.52
N LEU A 26 -3.25 -5.05 2.50
CA LEU A 26 -2.82 -6.43 2.65
C LEU A 26 -2.03 -6.85 1.42
N ILE A 27 -0.88 -7.49 1.65
CA ILE A 27 -0.17 -8.25 0.64
C ILE A 27 0.24 -9.62 1.17
N LEU A 28 -0.03 -10.66 0.38
CA LEU A 28 0.51 -12.00 0.59
C LEU A 28 1.39 -12.35 -0.59
N PHE A 29 2.69 -12.50 -0.36
CA PHE A 29 3.67 -12.86 -1.39
C PHE A 29 3.75 -14.37 -1.64
N GLY A 30 4.41 -14.77 -2.73
CA GLY A 30 4.51 -16.17 -3.15
C GLY A 30 5.31 -17.05 -2.19
N ASP A 31 6.18 -16.46 -1.38
CA ASP A 31 6.89 -17.11 -0.28
C ASP A 31 6.03 -17.28 0.99
N LYS A 32 4.76 -16.85 0.93
CA LYS A 32 3.74 -16.82 1.98
C LYS A 32 3.98 -15.75 3.05
N GLN A 33 4.86 -14.78 2.81
CA GLN A 33 4.98 -13.63 3.69
C GLN A 33 3.72 -12.76 3.53
N LEU A 34 2.96 -12.62 4.61
CA LEU A 34 1.85 -11.68 4.74
C LEU A 34 2.37 -10.38 5.34
N ILE A 35 2.00 -9.24 4.75
CA ILE A 35 2.09 -7.92 5.38
C ILE A 35 0.70 -7.31 5.36
N ILE A 36 0.28 -6.78 6.51
CA ILE A 36 -0.97 -6.02 6.64
C ILE A 36 -0.66 -4.64 7.20
N SER A 37 -1.25 -3.62 6.59
CA SER A 37 -1.29 -2.28 7.17
C SER A 37 -2.45 -2.21 8.16
N ASN A 38 -2.25 -1.59 9.32
CA ASN A 38 -3.35 -1.36 10.25
C ASN A 38 -4.23 -0.23 9.71
N PRO A 39 -5.50 -0.48 9.30
CA PRO A 39 -6.37 0.56 8.77
C PRO A 39 -6.74 1.63 9.83
N GLN A 40 -6.51 1.34 11.11
CA GLN A 40 -6.77 2.29 12.20
C GLN A 40 -5.58 3.22 12.52
N SER A 41 -4.43 3.07 11.86
CA SER A 41 -3.36 4.05 12.05
C SER A 41 -3.72 5.36 11.37
N GLU A 42 -3.54 6.49 12.06
CA GLU A 42 -3.59 7.81 11.45
C GLU A 42 -2.73 7.82 10.18
N TRP A 43 -3.09 8.65 9.18
CA TRP A 43 -2.57 8.66 7.80
C TRP A 43 -1.02 8.71 7.66
N PHE A 44 -0.30 8.86 8.77
CA PHE A 44 1.15 9.00 8.87
C PHE A 44 1.82 8.12 9.94
N THR A 45 1.09 7.16 10.55
CA THR A 45 1.64 6.25 11.58
C THR A 45 1.50 4.79 11.18
N PHE A 46 1.87 4.47 9.94
CA PHE A 46 1.87 3.10 9.45
C PHE A 46 2.71 2.20 10.35
N LYS A 47 2.05 1.31 11.10
CA LYS A 47 2.69 0.23 11.88
C LYS A 47 2.33 -1.10 11.23
N PRO A 48 2.95 -1.44 10.09
CA PRO A 48 2.65 -2.68 9.40
C PRO A 48 2.98 -3.88 10.28
N LEU A 49 2.15 -4.91 10.17
CA LEU A 49 2.36 -6.20 10.82
C LEU A 49 2.66 -7.25 9.76
N THR A 50 3.40 -8.28 10.14
CA THR A 50 3.84 -9.32 9.23
C THR A 50 3.81 -10.71 9.83
N LYS A 51 3.67 -11.73 8.98
CA LYS A 51 3.72 -13.14 9.35
C LYS A 51 3.98 -14.01 8.13
N ALA A 52 4.86 -15.00 8.25
CA ALA A 52 4.92 -16.09 7.26
C ALA A 52 3.74 -17.06 7.49
N LEU A 53 2.82 -17.15 6.54
CA LEU A 53 1.67 -18.05 6.64
C LEU A 53 2.09 -19.51 6.44
N SER A 54 1.43 -20.40 7.17
CA SER A 54 1.51 -21.83 6.86
C SER A 54 0.78 -22.13 5.54
N ARG A 55 1.10 -23.30 4.94
CA ARG A 55 0.36 -23.81 3.78
C ARG A 55 -1.15 -23.88 4.06
N GLU A 56 -1.52 -24.36 5.24
CA GLU A 56 -2.91 -24.52 5.63
C GLU A 56 -3.63 -23.17 5.72
N GLU A 57 -3.03 -22.16 6.36
CA GLU A 57 -3.61 -20.81 6.44
C GLU A 57 -3.76 -20.17 5.06
N THR A 58 -2.74 -20.31 4.21
CA THR A 58 -2.77 -19.82 2.83
C THR A 58 -3.91 -20.47 2.04
N CYS A 59 -4.05 -21.80 2.14
CA CYS A 59 -5.10 -22.52 1.45
C CYS A 59 -6.50 -22.23 2.01
N LYS A 60 -6.65 -22.06 3.33
CA LYS A 60 -7.93 -21.62 3.93
C LYS A 60 -8.36 -20.28 3.35
N LEU A 61 -7.45 -19.32 3.26
CA LEU A 61 -7.74 -18.00 2.69
C LEU A 61 -8.20 -18.12 1.24
N LEU A 62 -7.44 -18.81 0.40
CA LEU A 62 -7.76 -18.92 -1.03
C LEU A 62 -9.00 -19.76 -1.32
N ASN A 63 -9.22 -20.85 -0.57
CA ASN A 63 -10.46 -21.62 -0.66
C ASN A 63 -11.68 -20.77 -0.27
N THR A 64 -11.52 -19.83 0.68
CA THR A 64 -12.61 -18.93 1.08
C THR A 64 -12.90 -17.92 -0.03
N ILE A 65 -11.85 -17.35 -0.65
CA ILE A 65 -11.97 -16.46 -1.83
C ILE A 65 -12.68 -17.17 -3.00
N ASP A 66 -12.34 -18.44 -3.24
CA ASP A 66 -13.01 -19.27 -4.24
C ASP A 66 -14.48 -19.54 -3.88
N GLN A 67 -14.76 -19.87 -2.61
CA GLN A 67 -16.10 -20.15 -2.12
C GLN A 67 -17.05 -18.94 -2.23
N VAL A 68 -16.56 -17.72 -2.02
CA VAL A 68 -17.37 -16.50 -2.21
C VAL A 68 -17.55 -16.13 -3.69
N GLY A 69 -16.94 -16.88 -4.60
CA GLY A 69 -17.11 -16.73 -6.05
C GLY A 69 -16.26 -15.64 -6.68
N TYR A 70 -15.19 -15.18 -6.01
CA TYR A 70 -14.34 -14.10 -6.53
C TYR A 70 -13.72 -14.41 -7.90
N PHE A 71 -13.45 -15.68 -8.20
CA PHE A 71 -12.83 -16.06 -9.47
C PHE A 71 -13.82 -16.25 -10.63
N ASP A 72 -15.12 -16.23 -10.37
CA ASP A 72 -16.16 -16.61 -11.35
C ASP A 72 -17.24 -15.55 -11.59
N TYR A 73 -17.19 -14.42 -10.86
CA TYR A 73 -18.24 -13.40 -10.99
C TYR A 73 -18.14 -12.65 -12.33
N ASP A 74 -19.29 -12.19 -12.83
CA ASP A 74 -19.38 -11.39 -14.05
C ASP A 74 -19.23 -9.89 -13.72
N TYR A 75 -18.03 -9.34 -13.95
CA TYR A 75 -17.74 -7.92 -13.71
C TYR A 75 -18.63 -6.97 -14.54
N THR A 76 -19.22 -7.42 -15.65
CA THR A 76 -20.12 -6.55 -16.46
C THR A 76 -21.41 -6.17 -15.73
N THR A 77 -21.72 -6.88 -14.64
CA THR A 77 -22.87 -6.60 -13.78
C THR A 77 -22.56 -5.66 -12.61
N TYR A 78 -21.27 -5.36 -12.38
CA TYR A 78 -20.84 -4.39 -11.38
C TYR A 78 -21.17 -2.97 -11.85
N ARG A 79 -21.75 -2.15 -10.96
CA ARG A 79 -22.01 -0.74 -11.21
C ARG A 79 -21.41 0.08 -10.07
N PRO A 80 -20.33 0.82 -10.32
CA PRO A 80 -19.67 1.56 -9.27
C PRO A 80 -20.61 2.65 -8.72
N PRO A 81 -20.48 2.96 -7.43
CA PRO A 81 -21.34 3.93 -6.76
C PRO A 81 -20.96 5.39 -6.95
N PHE A 82 -19.69 5.72 -7.11
CA PHE A 82 -19.23 7.10 -7.24
C PHE A 82 -18.02 7.16 -8.16
N GLU A 83 -18.20 7.79 -9.31
CA GLU A 83 -17.08 8.21 -10.16
C GLU A 83 -16.25 9.26 -9.41
N GLY A 84 -14.92 9.20 -9.56
CA GLY A 84 -13.99 10.09 -8.87
C GLY A 84 -13.69 9.72 -7.41
N SER A 85 -14.32 8.68 -6.86
CA SER A 85 -13.94 8.16 -5.55
C SER A 85 -12.63 7.36 -5.61
N GLN A 86 -12.01 7.17 -4.45
CA GLN A 86 -10.92 6.20 -4.24
C GLN A 86 -11.31 4.82 -4.78
N TYR A 87 -10.38 4.16 -5.47
CA TYR A 87 -10.54 2.79 -5.91
C TYR A 87 -9.95 1.84 -4.89
N THR A 88 -10.58 0.68 -4.73
CA THR A 88 -9.99 -0.48 -4.09
C THR A 88 -9.55 -1.46 -5.19
N HIS A 89 -8.25 -1.72 -5.27
CA HIS A 89 -7.72 -2.80 -6.11
C HIS A 89 -7.74 -4.10 -5.32
N ILE A 90 -8.30 -5.16 -5.90
CA ILE A 90 -8.14 -6.51 -5.36
C ILE A 90 -7.52 -7.35 -6.47
N ALA A 91 -6.35 -7.92 -6.23
CA ALA A 91 -5.73 -8.89 -7.12
C ALA A 91 -5.44 -10.18 -6.36
N VAL A 92 -5.83 -11.29 -6.95
CA VAL A 92 -5.49 -12.63 -6.48
C VAL A 92 -4.89 -13.36 -7.66
N ASP A 93 -3.60 -13.66 -7.58
CA ASP A 93 -2.91 -14.57 -8.49
C ASP A 93 -2.53 -15.83 -7.71
N SER A 94 -3.05 -16.98 -8.13
CA SER A 94 -2.88 -18.29 -7.48
C SER A 94 -3.22 -19.37 -8.51
N TRP A 95 -3.55 -20.62 -8.14
CA TRP A 95 -4.01 -21.62 -9.14
C TRP A 95 -5.19 -21.15 -10.01
N ARG A 96 -5.92 -20.13 -9.54
CA ARG A 96 -6.82 -19.26 -10.31
C ARG A 96 -6.41 -17.81 -10.08
N SER A 97 -6.67 -16.97 -11.07
CA SER A 97 -6.32 -15.55 -11.01
C SER A 97 -7.53 -14.69 -11.35
N ASN A 98 -7.73 -13.59 -10.61
CA ASN A 98 -8.67 -12.54 -10.97
C ASN A 98 -8.19 -11.19 -10.41
N THR A 99 -8.52 -10.10 -11.09
CA THR A 99 -8.20 -8.74 -10.66
C THR A 99 -9.40 -7.83 -10.85
N SER A 100 -9.61 -6.91 -9.91
CA SER A 100 -10.74 -5.98 -9.95
C SER A 100 -10.35 -4.62 -9.37
N TRP A 101 -10.87 -3.57 -10.01
CA TRP A 101 -10.76 -2.19 -9.56
C TRP A 101 -12.15 -1.70 -9.23
N ASN A 102 -12.37 -1.31 -7.98
CA ASN A 102 -13.72 -1.08 -7.44
C ASN A 102 -13.80 0.30 -6.79
N GLN A 103 -14.54 1.23 -7.39
CA GLN A 103 -14.68 2.58 -6.85
C GLN A 103 -15.54 2.57 -5.58
N ALA A 104 -15.09 3.30 -4.56
CA ALA A 104 -15.77 3.49 -3.28
C ALA A 104 -16.23 2.19 -2.59
N LEU A 105 -15.56 1.06 -2.86
CA LEU A 105 -15.99 -0.25 -2.38
C LEU A 105 -16.11 -0.29 -0.85
N GLU A 106 -15.09 0.21 -0.16
CA GLU A 106 -15.06 0.28 1.31
C GLU A 106 -16.30 0.97 1.88
N ARG A 107 -16.65 2.14 1.34
CA ARG A 107 -17.79 2.93 1.80
C ARG A 107 -19.10 2.17 1.65
N PHE A 108 -19.25 1.37 0.60
CA PHE A 108 -20.47 0.58 0.39
C PHE A 108 -20.51 -0.70 1.22
N VAL A 109 -19.34 -1.24 1.53
CA VAL A 109 -19.22 -2.45 2.34
C VAL A 109 -19.44 -2.17 3.83
N TRP A 110 -18.95 -1.03 4.33
CA TRP A 110 -18.97 -0.70 5.75
C TRP A 110 -19.92 0.45 6.13
N ASP A 111 -20.06 1.47 5.28
CA ASP A 111 -20.83 2.70 5.55
C ASP A 111 -22.10 2.77 4.69
N PHE A 112 -22.95 1.73 4.79
CA PHE A 112 -24.16 1.59 3.97
C PHE A 112 -25.23 2.69 4.23
N ASP A 113 -25.02 3.58 5.20
CA ASP A 113 -25.96 4.68 5.53
C ASP A 113 -25.74 5.93 4.65
N LEU A 114 -25.41 5.71 3.38
CA LEU A 114 -25.41 6.79 2.40
C LEU A 114 -26.84 7.09 2.01
N ASP A 115 -27.29 8.27 2.44
CA ASP A 115 -28.50 8.91 1.97
C ASP A 115 -28.79 8.60 0.50
N GLU A 116 -29.92 7.93 0.23
CA GLU A 116 -30.31 7.44 -1.11
C GLU A 116 -30.31 8.54 -2.19
N TRP A 117 -30.45 9.82 -1.80
CA TRP A 117 -30.42 10.96 -2.71
C TRP A 117 -29.03 11.24 -3.31
N LEU A 118 -27.96 10.68 -2.73
CA LEU A 118 -26.60 10.76 -3.26
C LEU A 118 -26.30 9.66 -4.28
N TRP A 119 -27.18 8.67 -4.47
CA TRP A 119 -26.90 7.55 -5.35
C TRP A 119 -26.97 7.97 -6.82
N PRO A 120 -26.03 7.50 -7.67
CA PRO A 120 -26.17 7.67 -9.10
C PRO A 120 -27.43 6.96 -9.59
N SER A 121 -27.96 7.42 -10.73
CA SER A 121 -29.04 6.74 -11.43
C SER A 121 -28.47 6.06 -12.67
N PRO A 122 -28.59 4.73 -12.83
CA PRO A 122 -29.26 3.78 -11.94
C PRO A 122 -28.45 3.48 -10.65
N PRO A 123 -29.10 2.94 -9.59
CA PRO A 123 -28.44 2.61 -8.34
C PRO A 123 -27.20 1.72 -8.51
N PRO A 124 -26.17 1.89 -7.67
CA PRO A 124 -25.00 1.04 -7.71
C PRO A 124 -25.32 -0.43 -7.49
N VAL A 125 -24.44 -1.27 -7.99
CA VAL A 125 -24.49 -2.73 -7.80
C VAL A 125 -23.11 -3.17 -7.37
N VAL A 126 -22.98 -3.45 -6.08
CA VAL A 126 -21.81 -4.11 -5.51
C VAL A 126 -22.10 -5.61 -5.48
N LEU A 127 -21.26 -6.39 -6.16
CA LEU A 127 -21.45 -7.84 -6.27
C LEU A 127 -21.03 -8.51 -4.95
N PRO A 128 -21.80 -9.50 -4.43
CA PRO A 128 -21.45 -10.21 -3.20
C PRO A 128 -20.03 -10.80 -3.22
N ALA A 129 -19.62 -11.38 -4.35
CA ALA A 129 -18.27 -11.94 -4.50
C ALA A 129 -17.15 -10.90 -4.27
N ILE A 130 -17.37 -9.64 -4.68
CA ILE A 130 -16.41 -8.54 -4.47
C ILE A 130 -16.49 -8.06 -3.01
N ALA A 131 -17.71 -7.80 -2.51
CA ALA A 131 -17.93 -7.31 -1.16
C ALA A 131 -17.39 -8.27 -0.10
N ASP A 132 -17.72 -9.56 -0.20
CA ASP A 132 -17.34 -10.58 0.78
C ASP A 132 -15.84 -10.87 0.72
N THR A 133 -15.23 -10.84 -0.47
CA THR A 133 -13.77 -10.92 -0.62
C THR A 133 -13.09 -9.73 0.03
N TYR A 134 -13.58 -8.51 -0.20
CA TYR A 134 -13.03 -7.32 0.44
C TYR A 134 -13.16 -7.38 1.96
N LYS A 135 -14.35 -7.72 2.50
CA LYS A 135 -14.53 -7.90 3.94
C LYS A 135 -13.58 -8.95 4.50
N LEU A 136 -13.44 -10.09 3.84
CA LEU A 136 -12.54 -11.16 4.23
C LEU A 136 -11.10 -10.65 4.34
N LEU A 137 -10.60 -9.98 3.30
CA LEU A 137 -9.22 -9.50 3.25
C LEU A 137 -8.97 -8.33 4.20
N ALA A 138 -9.87 -7.35 4.26
CA ALA A 138 -9.77 -6.20 5.14
C ALA A 138 -9.82 -6.58 6.63
N SER A 139 -10.48 -7.70 6.97
CA SER A 139 -10.54 -8.23 8.34
C SER A 139 -9.58 -9.39 8.60
N PHE A 140 -8.77 -9.79 7.61
CA PHE A 140 -7.87 -10.94 7.74
C PHE A 140 -6.70 -10.63 8.67
N SER A 141 -6.83 -11.09 9.92
CA SER A 141 -5.83 -10.88 10.97
C SER A 141 -5.47 -12.23 11.63
N PRO A 142 -4.56 -13.01 11.05
CA PRO A 142 -4.14 -14.29 11.64
C PRO A 142 -3.44 -14.09 13.00
N ILE A 143 -3.49 -15.11 13.85
CA ILE A 143 -2.80 -15.10 15.15
C ILE A 143 -1.28 -15.11 14.92
N GLY A 144 -0.52 -14.40 15.76
CA GLY A 144 0.94 -14.41 15.71
C GLY A 144 1.54 -13.48 14.65
N LEU A 145 0.84 -12.38 14.37
CA LEU A 145 1.42 -11.24 13.65
C LEU A 145 2.46 -10.53 14.52
N GLU A 146 3.54 -10.10 13.88
CA GLU A 146 4.64 -9.36 14.53
C GLU A 146 4.87 -8.02 13.83
N PRO A 147 5.45 -7.00 14.48
CA PRO A 147 5.80 -5.75 13.82
C PRO A 147 6.74 -5.98 12.63
N TYR A 148 6.39 -5.46 11.45
CA TYR A 148 7.27 -5.48 10.29
C TYR A 148 8.44 -4.52 10.49
N GLN A 149 9.66 -5.00 10.20
CA GLN A 149 10.88 -4.19 10.20
C GLN A 149 11.30 -3.96 8.75
N PRO A 150 11.03 -2.78 8.16
CA PRO A 150 11.40 -2.52 6.78
C PRO A 150 12.93 -2.42 6.64
N GLU A 151 13.45 -2.98 5.56
CA GLU A 151 14.86 -2.80 5.17
C GLU A 151 15.09 -1.49 4.41
N LYS A 152 14.01 -0.97 3.80
CA LYS A 152 14.01 0.21 2.93
C LYS A 152 12.89 1.16 3.31
N LEU A 153 13.16 2.45 3.20
CA LEU A 153 12.17 3.51 3.31
C LEU A 153 12.09 4.25 1.98
N ILE A 154 10.89 4.66 1.62
CA ILE A 154 10.66 5.65 0.58
C ILE A 154 10.46 7.01 1.24
N LEU A 155 11.20 8.01 0.77
CA LEU A 155 11.16 9.38 1.30
C LEU A 155 10.81 10.36 0.19
N TRP A 156 9.86 11.26 0.46
CA TRP A 156 9.61 12.44 -0.35
C TRP A 156 10.16 13.65 0.40
N LEU A 157 10.91 14.48 -0.32
CA LEU A 157 11.34 15.79 0.15
C LEU A 157 10.60 16.84 -0.68
N GLN A 158 9.95 17.78 -0.01
CA GLN A 158 9.18 18.83 -0.68
C GLN A 158 9.47 20.18 -0.06
N THR A 159 9.40 21.23 -0.88
CA THR A 159 9.41 22.59 -0.35
C THR A 159 8.11 22.83 0.43
N PRO A 160 8.17 23.18 1.72
CA PRO A 160 6.97 23.34 2.52
C PRO A 160 6.11 24.50 2.00
N TYR A 161 4.80 24.31 2.01
CA TYR A 161 3.83 25.34 1.61
C TYR A 161 3.20 26.02 2.82
N GLY A 162 3.21 27.36 2.88
CA GLY A 162 2.53 28.15 3.92
C GLY A 162 3.40 28.52 5.14
N GLU A 163 2.78 28.72 6.31
CA GLU A 163 3.49 29.04 7.56
C GLU A 163 4.31 27.83 8.05
N ILE A 164 5.63 28.03 8.20
CA ILE A 164 6.57 26.94 8.44
C ILE A 164 6.84 26.76 9.93
N ASN A 165 6.11 25.86 10.57
CA ASN A 165 6.48 25.32 11.88
C ASN A 165 7.43 24.14 11.69
N SER A 166 8.71 24.43 11.43
CA SER A 166 9.72 23.40 11.28
C SER A 166 10.30 22.93 12.61
N GLN A 167 10.61 21.64 12.71
CA GLN A 167 11.41 21.07 13.79
C GLN A 167 12.85 20.83 13.37
N ALA A 168 13.78 20.73 14.32
CA ALA A 168 15.17 20.40 14.01
C ALA A 168 15.28 18.99 13.43
N TRP A 169 16.14 18.81 12.42
CA TRP A 169 16.40 17.51 11.82
C TRP A 169 16.89 16.50 12.88
N PRO A 170 16.18 15.37 13.09
CA PRO A 170 16.42 14.47 14.21
C PRO A 170 17.42 13.34 13.91
N ILE A 171 17.81 13.13 12.64
CA ILE A 171 18.70 12.04 12.22
C ILE A 171 20.16 12.50 12.23
N ASN A 172 21.05 11.67 12.79
CA ASN A 172 22.48 11.97 12.86
C ASN A 172 23.31 11.16 11.85
N THR A 173 22.82 10.01 11.42
CA THR A 173 23.46 9.13 10.43
C THR A 173 23.44 9.69 9.01
N MET A 174 22.48 10.58 8.72
CA MET A 174 22.37 11.26 7.43
C MET A 174 21.79 12.67 7.64
N SER A 175 22.43 13.66 7.02
CA SER A 175 21.98 15.06 7.02
C SER A 175 20.89 15.32 5.97
N LEU A 176 20.15 16.42 6.12
CA LEU A 176 19.20 16.88 5.09
C LEU A 176 19.92 17.19 3.78
N ASP A 177 21.11 17.78 3.83
CA ASP A 177 21.91 18.09 2.64
C ASP A 177 22.29 16.81 1.87
N GLN A 178 22.67 15.74 2.58
CA GLN A 178 22.92 14.44 1.96
C GLN A 178 21.67 13.83 1.31
N LEU A 179 20.49 13.97 1.93
CA LEU A 179 19.24 13.50 1.33
C LEU A 179 18.90 14.27 0.05
N VAL A 180 19.11 15.59 0.04
CA VAL A 180 18.96 16.42 -1.17
C VAL A 180 19.92 15.98 -2.27
N GLN A 181 21.17 15.67 -1.91
CA GLN A 181 22.16 15.19 -2.87
C GLN A 181 21.78 13.82 -3.45
N ILE A 182 21.32 12.87 -2.63
CA ILE A 182 20.82 11.57 -3.09
C ILE A 182 19.66 11.76 -4.07
N ARG A 183 18.72 12.66 -3.76
CA ARG A 183 17.61 12.98 -4.67
C ARG A 183 18.11 13.47 -6.02
N ARG A 184 19.06 14.41 -6.05
CA ARG A 184 19.63 14.94 -7.30
C ARG A 184 20.32 13.87 -8.13
N GLU A 185 20.98 12.92 -7.47
CA GLU A 185 21.67 11.82 -8.16
C GLU A 185 20.67 10.79 -8.73
N GLN A 186 19.56 10.53 -8.04
CA GLN A 186 18.52 9.60 -8.50
C GLN A 186 17.59 10.20 -9.57
N HIS A 187 17.35 11.52 -9.51
CA HIS A 187 16.41 12.25 -10.39
C HIS A 187 17.02 13.56 -10.91
N PRO A 188 18.10 13.50 -11.73
CA PRO A 188 18.83 14.69 -12.20
C PRO A 188 18.02 15.62 -13.12
N GLU A 189 16.93 15.14 -13.70
CA GLU A 189 16.07 15.87 -14.64
C GLU A 189 15.11 16.87 -13.98
N VAL A 190 14.98 16.85 -12.66
CA VAL A 190 13.92 17.55 -11.91
C VAL A 190 14.45 18.74 -11.09
N GLU A 191 15.41 19.49 -11.62
CA GLU A 191 15.92 20.68 -10.96
C GLU A 191 15.25 21.97 -11.46
N GLU A 192 14.29 22.48 -10.68
CA GLU A 192 13.88 23.88 -10.72
C GLU A 192 14.43 24.60 -9.48
N PHE A 193 14.78 25.88 -9.61
CA PHE A 193 15.26 26.70 -8.50
C PHE A 193 14.42 27.98 -8.38
N ILE A 194 13.96 28.30 -7.17
CA ILE A 194 13.42 29.61 -6.81
C ILE A 194 14.36 30.24 -5.79
N GLU A 195 14.91 31.41 -6.12
CA GLU A 195 15.80 32.17 -5.23
C GLU A 195 17.05 31.40 -4.74
N GLY A 196 17.53 30.44 -5.52
CA GLY A 196 18.68 29.59 -5.17
C GLY A 196 18.33 28.42 -4.24
N ILE A 197 17.05 28.24 -3.91
CA ILE A 197 16.52 27.06 -3.22
C ILE A 197 15.97 26.11 -4.30
N PRO A 198 16.42 24.84 -4.37
CA PRO A 198 15.84 23.88 -5.29
C PRO A 198 14.38 23.63 -4.90
N ILE A 199 13.46 23.80 -5.86
CA ILE A 199 12.13 23.22 -5.76
C ILE A 199 12.32 21.73 -5.97
N ILE A 200 12.20 20.98 -4.89
CA ILE A 200 12.18 19.53 -4.97
C ILE A 200 10.73 19.16 -5.23
N ASP A 201 10.40 18.97 -6.51
CA ASP A 201 9.20 18.22 -6.88
C ASP A 201 9.23 16.86 -6.19
N SER A 202 8.03 16.38 -5.85
CA SER A 202 7.66 15.21 -5.05
C SER A 202 8.15 13.86 -5.58
N TYR A 203 9.41 13.78 -6.02
CA TYR A 203 10.05 12.56 -6.46
C TYR A 203 10.60 11.82 -5.24
N PRO A 204 10.15 10.59 -5.01
CA PRO A 204 10.64 9.81 -3.90
C PRO A 204 12.08 9.34 -4.12
N ILE A 205 12.79 9.18 -3.02
CA ILE A 205 14.08 8.49 -2.95
C ILE A 205 13.94 7.24 -2.09
N ILE A 206 14.65 6.18 -2.47
CA ILE A 206 14.78 4.98 -1.65
C ILE A 206 16.02 5.12 -0.77
N ILE A 207 15.85 4.94 0.54
CA ILE A 207 16.91 4.93 1.53
C ILE A 207 16.95 3.58 2.25
N GLU A 208 18.15 3.10 2.54
CA GLU A 208 18.42 1.80 3.18
C GLU A 208 19.51 1.92 4.26
N GLY A 209 19.71 0.85 5.02
CA GLY A 209 20.80 0.73 5.99
C GLY A 209 20.59 1.49 7.31
N ASP A 210 21.66 2.09 7.84
CA ASP A 210 21.67 2.71 9.18
C ASP A 210 20.62 3.81 9.33
N PHE A 211 20.30 4.53 8.25
CA PHE A 211 19.25 5.54 8.25
C PHE A 211 17.89 4.96 8.63
N VAL A 212 17.53 3.81 8.06
CA VAL A 212 16.25 3.15 8.33
C VAL A 212 16.16 2.75 9.79
N THR A 213 17.25 2.17 10.33
CA THR A 213 17.33 1.79 11.74
C THR A 213 17.18 3.00 12.66
N ASP A 214 17.89 4.10 12.37
CA ASP A 214 17.80 5.35 13.13
C ASP A 214 16.40 5.97 13.06
N TRP A 215 15.78 5.96 11.89
CA TRP A 215 14.44 6.52 11.65
C TRP A 215 13.39 5.79 12.49
N LEU A 216 13.39 4.46 12.42
CA LEU A 216 12.46 3.62 13.17
C LEU A 216 12.68 3.74 14.69
N ALA A 217 13.95 3.74 15.14
CA ALA A 217 14.28 3.83 16.56
C ALA A 217 13.83 5.16 17.21
N LYS A 218 13.80 6.25 16.42
CA LYS A 218 13.41 7.59 16.89
C LYS A 218 11.92 7.89 16.69
N GLU A 219 11.15 6.98 16.10
CA GLU A 219 9.73 7.15 15.76
C GLU A 219 9.46 8.49 15.05
N ILE A 220 10.34 8.85 14.09
CA ILE A 220 10.25 10.14 13.42
C ILE A 220 8.99 10.16 12.55
N LYS A 221 8.22 11.24 12.70
CA LYS A 221 6.95 11.44 12.02
C LYS A 221 7.16 12.17 10.70
N ASN A 222 6.15 12.12 9.84
CA ASN A 222 6.10 13.04 8.71
C ASN A 222 5.98 14.48 9.22
N GLY A 223 6.61 15.43 8.55
CA GLY A 223 6.54 16.83 8.94
C GLY A 223 7.64 17.70 8.34
N ILE A 224 7.69 18.96 8.77
CA ILE A 224 8.66 19.93 8.24
C ILE A 224 9.91 19.94 9.12
N TYR A 225 11.07 19.71 8.51
CA TYR A 225 12.36 19.62 9.18
C TYR A 225 13.35 20.66 8.68
N SER A 226 14.20 21.15 9.58
CA SER A 226 15.23 22.15 9.29
C SER A 226 16.62 21.72 9.76
N GLN A 227 17.64 21.99 8.93
CA GLN A 227 19.04 21.82 9.26
C GLN A 227 19.88 22.89 8.52
N GLY A 228 20.52 23.79 9.26
CA GLY A 228 21.24 24.91 8.65
C GLY A 228 20.26 25.86 7.93
N ASN A 229 20.48 26.08 6.64
CA ASN A 229 19.61 26.89 5.76
C ASN A 229 18.59 26.05 4.97
N LEU A 230 18.55 24.73 5.18
CA LEU A 230 17.63 23.83 4.51
C LEU A 230 16.37 23.62 5.35
N THR A 231 15.21 23.70 4.71
CA THR A 231 13.92 23.37 5.31
C THR A 231 13.04 22.65 4.30
N TYR A 232 12.63 21.43 4.63
CA TYR A 232 11.81 20.58 3.75
C TYR A 232 10.68 19.92 4.53
N GLU A 233 9.53 19.78 3.90
CA GLU A 233 8.55 18.77 4.29
C GLU A 233 9.10 17.39 3.91
N VAL A 234 9.12 16.49 4.89
CA VAL A 234 9.63 15.13 4.75
C VAL A 234 8.47 14.16 5.01
N LEU A 235 8.15 13.37 4.00
CA LEU A 235 7.16 12.31 4.08
C LEU A 235 7.90 10.98 3.94
N VAL A 236 7.59 10.02 4.80
CA VAL A 236 8.26 8.72 4.83
C VAL A 236 7.24 7.61 4.88
N ARG A 237 7.52 6.54 4.14
CA ARG A 237 6.77 5.28 4.21
C ARG A 237 7.75 4.10 4.22
N PRO A 238 7.44 3.03 4.97
CA PRO A 238 8.08 1.72 4.79
C PRO A 238 7.86 1.19 3.37
N LEU A 239 8.95 0.82 2.69
CA LEU A 239 8.86 0.11 1.42
C LEU A 239 8.70 -1.38 1.72
N TRP A 240 7.70 -2.02 1.14
CA TRP A 240 7.47 -3.44 1.34
C TRP A 240 8.48 -4.29 0.57
N PRO A 241 8.60 -5.60 0.90
CA PRO A 241 9.40 -6.52 0.12
C PRO A 241 8.98 -6.46 -1.35
N PHE A 242 9.97 -6.43 -2.23
CA PHE A 242 9.79 -6.42 -3.68
C PHE A 242 9.10 -5.16 -4.25
N GLU A 243 8.75 -4.17 -3.43
CA GLU A 243 8.35 -2.87 -3.96
C GLU A 243 9.56 -2.14 -4.55
N ALA A 244 9.31 -1.47 -5.67
CA ALA A 244 10.26 -0.63 -6.39
C ALA A 244 9.58 0.66 -6.85
N LEU A 245 10.39 1.62 -7.30
CA LEU A 245 9.93 2.86 -7.91
C LEU A 245 10.02 2.76 -9.43
N ASN A 246 8.96 3.16 -10.14
CA ASN A 246 9.01 3.32 -11.59
C ASN A 246 9.63 4.69 -11.97
N GLU A 247 9.77 4.94 -13.27
CA GLU A 247 10.31 6.20 -13.83
C GLU A 247 9.50 7.46 -13.47
N HIS A 248 8.30 7.30 -12.91
CA HIS A 248 7.44 8.39 -12.45
C HIS A 248 7.44 8.54 -10.94
N GLY A 249 8.22 7.75 -10.21
CA GLY A 249 8.25 7.76 -8.75
C GLY A 249 7.04 7.07 -8.09
N ASN A 250 6.24 6.31 -8.85
CA ASN A 250 5.19 5.50 -8.27
C ASN A 250 5.77 4.15 -7.82
N THR A 251 5.32 3.69 -6.67
CA THR A 251 5.58 2.36 -6.13
C THR A 251 4.84 1.29 -6.92
N PHE A 252 5.51 0.18 -7.17
CA PHE A 252 4.92 -1.02 -7.76
C PHE A 252 5.63 -2.26 -7.21
N ILE A 253 4.99 -3.42 -7.32
CA ILE A 253 5.64 -4.69 -7.00
C ILE A 253 6.48 -5.13 -8.20
N ASP A 254 7.80 -5.20 -8.04
CA ASP A 254 8.70 -5.72 -9.05
C ASP A 254 8.65 -7.26 -9.06
N GLU A 255 7.80 -7.80 -9.93
CA GLU A 255 7.63 -9.24 -10.13
C GLU A 255 8.94 -9.95 -10.54
N THR A 256 9.92 -9.24 -11.08
CA THR A 256 11.18 -9.85 -11.56
C THR A 256 12.11 -10.27 -10.42
N ILE A 257 11.91 -9.71 -9.22
CA ILE A 257 12.69 -10.02 -8.02
C ILE A 257 11.92 -10.85 -6.99
N ILE A 258 10.64 -11.14 -7.24
CA ILE A 258 9.87 -12.06 -6.40
C ILE A 258 10.46 -13.47 -6.55
N PRO A 259 10.88 -14.12 -5.46
CA PRO A 259 11.37 -15.49 -5.51
C PRO A 259 10.30 -16.39 -6.12
N THR A 260 10.65 -17.12 -7.19
CA THR A 260 9.77 -18.17 -7.69
C THR A 260 9.62 -19.22 -6.59
N PRO A 261 8.39 -19.53 -6.14
CA PRO A 261 8.15 -20.61 -5.20
C PRO A 261 8.77 -21.91 -5.68
N THR A 262 9.51 -22.56 -4.79
CA THR A 262 10.12 -23.87 -5.07
C THR A 262 9.09 -24.98 -5.25
N GLU A 263 7.88 -24.76 -4.73
CA GLU A 263 6.74 -25.68 -4.87
C GLU A 263 5.47 -24.91 -5.20
N ALA A 264 4.72 -25.39 -6.19
CA ALA A 264 3.39 -24.88 -6.46
C ALA A 264 2.46 -25.21 -5.29
N ILE A 265 1.83 -24.19 -4.72
CA ILE A 265 0.86 -24.40 -3.64
C ILE A 265 -0.39 -25.06 -4.23
N GLN A 266 -0.62 -26.31 -3.84
CA GLN A 266 -1.83 -27.05 -4.19
C GLN A 266 -2.76 -27.05 -2.99
N CYS A 267 -3.88 -26.33 -3.11
CA CYS A 267 -4.93 -26.32 -2.12
C CYS A 267 -5.98 -27.39 -2.41
N LYS A 268 -6.47 -28.01 -1.34
CA LYS A 268 -7.55 -28.99 -1.36
C LYS A 268 -8.72 -28.42 -0.56
N VAL A 269 -9.93 -28.83 -0.90
CA VAL A 269 -11.14 -28.51 -0.12
C VAL A 269 -10.99 -28.92 1.35
N SER A 270 -10.26 -30.02 1.62
CA SER A 270 -9.97 -30.49 2.97
C SER A 270 -9.04 -29.59 3.79
N ASP A 271 -8.34 -28.63 3.16
CA ASP A 271 -7.53 -27.64 3.88
C ASP A 271 -8.43 -26.63 4.62
N GLY A 272 -9.74 -26.59 4.31
CA GLY A 272 -10.75 -25.83 5.04
C GLY A 272 -11.03 -24.43 4.46
N VAL A 273 -11.88 -23.69 5.15
CA VAL A 273 -12.31 -22.32 4.81
C VAL A 273 -12.36 -21.47 6.09
N LEU A 274 -12.17 -20.17 5.94
CA LEU A 274 -12.35 -19.17 6.98
C LEU A 274 -13.85 -18.83 7.10
N PRO A 275 -14.30 -18.32 8.26
CA PRO A 275 -15.63 -17.74 8.37
C PRO A 275 -15.81 -16.61 7.35
N ILE A 276 -16.88 -16.66 6.56
CA ILE A 276 -17.25 -15.57 5.64
C ILE A 276 -17.94 -14.49 6.49
N PRO A 277 -17.45 -13.23 6.47
CA PRO A 277 -18.00 -12.12 7.26
C PRO A 277 -19.45 -11.73 6.94
#